data_AF-A0A9I9DGG4-F1
#
_entry.id   AF-A0A9I9DGG4-F1
#
_cell.length_a   1.000
_cell.length_b   1.000
_cell.length_c   1.000
_cell.angle_alpha   90.00
_cell.angle_beta   90.00
_cell.angle_gamma   90.00
#
_symmetry.space_group_name_H-M   'P 1'
#
loop_
_entity.id
_entity.type
_entity.pdbx_description
1 polymer ?
#
loop_
_entity_poly.entity_id
_entity_poly.type
_entity_poly.pdbx_seq_one_letter_code
_entity_poly.pdbx_strand_id
1 'polypeptide(L)' 'MMIDEGIPPYIATVELLRDRLLGIGFKDQVAILGDKMKRSTSCSIQELANVMSGGKCREAQSTLKNEETELESD' A
#
# COMPACT_ATOMS: atom_id res chain seq x y z
N MET A 1 -14.89 8.65 -4.05
CA MET A 1 -13.93 7.56 -3.79
C MET A 1 -14.33 6.93 -2.46
N MET A 2 -14.38 5.60 -2.32
CA MET A 2 -14.76 4.98 -1.04
C MET A 2 -13.64 5.25 -0.04
N ILE A 3 -13.87 6.20 0.88
CA ILE A 3 -13.06 6.40 2.07
C ILE A 3 -13.83 5.69 3.17
N ASP A 4 -13.48 4.44 3.44
CA ASP A 4 -13.99 3.77 4.64
C ASP A 4 -13.47 4.57 5.84
N GLU A 5 -14.38 5.23 6.57
CA GLU A 5 -14.05 6.08 7.71
C GLU A 5 -13.11 5.33 8.68
N GLY A 6 -11.88 5.83 8.84
CA GLY A 6 -10.87 5.26 9.72
C GLY A 6 -9.97 4.18 9.11
N ILE A 7 -10.14 3.79 7.84
CA ILE A 7 -9.25 2.88 7.13
C ILE A 7 -8.32 3.71 6.22
N PRO A 8 -6.99 3.64 6.39
CA PRO A 8 -6.07 4.39 5.54
C PRO A 8 -6.10 3.87 4.10
N PRO A 9 -5.72 4.67 3.09
CA PRO A 9 -5.68 4.27 1.70
C PRO A 9 -4.97 2.91 1.50
N TYR A 10 -5.35 2.14 0.47
CA TYR A 10 -4.86 0.77 0.26
C TYR A 10 -3.33 0.64 0.38
N ILE A 11 -2.58 1.60 -0.16
CA ILE A 11 -1.12 1.61 -0.07
C ILE A 11 -0.64 1.74 1.38
N ALA A 12 -1.17 2.71 2.13
CA ALA A 12 -0.83 2.91 3.53
C ALA A 12 -1.26 1.71 4.40
N THR A 13 -2.40 1.08 4.08
CA THR A 13 -2.83 -0.17 4.72
C THR A 13 -1.80 -1.30 4.49
N VAL A 14 -1.28 -1.45 3.28
CA VAL A 14 -0.26 -2.46 2.95
C VAL A 14 1.07 -2.20 3.67
N GLU A 15 1.49 -0.93 3.77
CA GLU A 15 2.68 -0.55 4.55
C GLU A 15 2.53 -0.86 6.03
N LEU A 16 1.41 -0.46 6.63
CA LEU A 16 1.11 -0.72 8.04
C LEU A 16 1.10 -2.22 8.33
N LEU A 17 0.47 -3.02 7.46
CA LEU A 17 0.42 -4.47 7.60
C LEU A 17 1.81 -5.09 7.53
N ARG A 18 2.62 -4.69 6.53
CA ARG A 18 4.01 -5.13 6.37
C ARG A 18 4.79 -4.85 7.65
N ASP A 19 4.75 -3.62 8.14
CA ASP A 19 5.54 -3.19 9.29
C ASP A 19 5.09 -3.92 10.56
N ARG A 20 3.79 -4.18 10.72
CA ARG A 20 3.27 -4.98 11.82
C ARG A 20 3.75 -6.42 11.78
N LEU A 21 3.75 -7.06 10.60
CA LEU A 21 4.24 -8.43 10.41
C LEU A 21 5.75 -8.54 10.68
N LEU A 22 6.52 -7.55 10.20
CA LEU A 22 7.96 -7.48 10.48
C LEU A 22 8.23 -7.27 11.97
N GLY A 23 7.47 -6.40 12.63
CA GLY A 23 7.62 -6.13 14.07
C GLY A 23 7.39 -7.35 14.97
N ILE A 24 6.67 -8.36 14.49
CA ILE A 24 6.44 -9.63 15.21
C ILE A 24 7.28 -10.80 14.66
N GLY A 25 8.21 -10.55 13.74
CA GLY A 25 9.19 -11.53 13.27
C GLY A 25 8.81 -12.33 12.01
N PHE A 26 7.71 -12.00 11.32
CA PHE A 26 7.25 -12.72 10.12
C PHE A 26 7.91 -12.27 8.81
N LYS A 27 9.24 -12.13 8.82
CA LYS A 27 10.00 -11.63 7.66
C LYS A 27 9.84 -12.51 6.43
N ASP A 28 9.93 -13.83 6.59
CA ASP A 28 9.84 -14.77 5.47
C ASP A 28 8.43 -14.79 4.87
N GLN A 29 7.41 -14.64 5.70
CA GLN A 29 6.01 -14.59 5.26
C GLN A 29 5.73 -13.31 4.49
N VAL A 30 6.30 -12.18 4.89
CA VAL A 30 6.23 -10.92 4.13
C VAL A 30 6.87 -11.09 2.74
N ALA A 31 8.03 -11.75 2.65
CA ALA A 31 8.68 -12.03 1.37
C ALA A 31 7.82 -12.94 0.47
N ILE A 32 7.34 -14.06 1.02
CA ILE A 32 6.44 -15.00 0.31
C ILE A 32 5.18 -14.29 -0.16
N LEU A 33 4.60 -13.41 0.66
CA LEU A 33 3.39 -12.66 0.32
C LEU A 33 3.66 -11.66 -0.80
N GLY A 34 4.77 -10.91 -0.74
CA GLY A 34 5.20 -10.01 -1.80
C GLY A 34 5.35 -10.72 -3.15
N ASP A 35 5.96 -11.91 -3.17
CA ASP A 35 6.11 -12.69 -4.40
C ASP A 35 4.79 -13.25 -4.93
N LYS A 36 3.87 -13.62 -4.05
CA LYS A 36 2.50 -13.99 -4.45
C LYS A 36 1.75 -12.80 -5.03
N MET A 37 1.86 -11.61 -4.44
CA MET A 37 1.23 -10.39 -4.94
C MET A 37 1.73 -10.03 -6.34
N LYS A 38 3.04 -10.15 -6.61
CA LYS A 38 3.61 -9.93 -7.96
C LYS A 38 3.04 -10.87 -9.01
N ARG A 39 2.62 -12.08 -8.63
CA ARG A 39 2.05 -13.09 -9.52
C ARG A 39 0.52 -13.04 -9.63
N SER A 40 -0.11 -12.07 -8.97
CA SER A 40 -1.55 -11.86 -9.05
C SER A 40 -1.98 -11.54 -10.49
N THR A 41 -3.20 -11.89 -10.88
CA THR A 41 -3.80 -11.44 -12.14
C THR A 41 -4.41 -10.04 -12.03
N SER A 42 -4.48 -9.47 -10.84
CA SER A 42 -4.93 -8.09 -10.60
C SER A 42 -3.74 -7.12 -10.66
N CYS A 43 -3.81 -6.13 -11.57
CA CYS A 43 -2.80 -5.08 -11.72
C CYS A 43 -2.58 -4.30 -10.41
N SER A 44 -3.66 -3.91 -9.73
CA SER A 44 -3.58 -3.18 -8.45
C SER A 44 -2.85 -3.96 -7.36
N ILE A 45 -2.99 -5.29 -7.33
CA ILE A 45 -2.26 -6.13 -6.37
C ILE A 45 -0.77 -6.21 -6.74
N GLN A 46 -0.45 -6.28 -8.04
CA GLN A 46 0.94 -6.27 -8.52
C GLN A 46 1.66 -4.96 -8.15
N GLU A 47 0.97 -3.81 -8.30
CA GLU A 47 1.49 -2.48 -7.90
C GLU A 47 1.79 -2.41 -6.40
N LEU A 48 0.87 -2.93 -5.57
CA LEU A 48 1.03 -3.00 -4.11
C LEU A 48 2.14 -3.98 -3.68
N ALA A 49 2.60 -4.88 -4.54
CA ALA A 49 3.63 -5.86 -4.19
C ALA A 49 4.99 -5.20 -3.89
N ASN A 50 5.30 -4.07 -4.53
CA ASN A 50 6.51 -3.30 -4.25
C ASN A 50 6.48 -2.72 -2.83
N VAL A 51 5.32 -2.20 -2.43
CA VAL A 51 5.05 -1.68 -1.09
C VAL A 51 5.26 -2.79 -0.04
N MET A 52 4.65 -3.96 -0.22
CA MET A 52 4.82 -5.12 0.67
C MET A 52 6.29 -5.57 0.77
N SER A 53 7.06 -5.43 -0.31
CA SER A 53 8.48 -5.80 -0.36
C SER A 53 9.42 -4.76 0.30
N GLY A 54 8.89 -3.63 0.80
CA GLY A 54 9.70 -2.55 1.39
C GLY A 54 10.26 -1.56 0.37
N GLY A 55 9.82 -1.62 -0.89
CA GLY A 55 10.16 -0.64 -1.90
C GLY A 55 9.46 0.69 -1.64
N LYS A 56 10.20 1.81 -1.77
CA LYS A 56 9.61 3.15 -1.74
C LYS A 56 8.77 3.34 -3.00
N CYS A 57 7.44 3.24 -2.91
CA CYS A 57 6.58 3.64 -4.02
C CYS A 57 6.63 5.16 -4.18
N ARG A 58 7.44 5.64 -5.15
CA ARG A 58 7.55 7.07 -5.47
C ARG A 58 6.21 7.67 -5.94
N GLU A 59 5.34 6.86 -6.54
CA GLU A 59 4.02 7.27 -7.04
C GLU A 59 2.96 7.33 -5.93
N ALA A 60 3.08 6.52 -4.87
CA ALA A 60 2.16 6.56 -3.73
C ALA A 60 2.25 7.85 -2.92
N GLN A 61 3.47 8.41 -2.82
CA GLN A 61 3.69 9.69 -2.14
C GLN A 61 3.13 10.89 -2.91
N SER A 62 2.99 10.79 -4.24
CA SER A 62 2.31 11.85 -5.02
C SER A 62 0.79 11.79 -4.88
N THR A 63 0.19 10.60 -4.76
CA THR A 63 -1.26 10.48 -4.57
C THR A 63 -1.70 10.99 -3.20
N LEU A 64 -0.96 10.65 -2.13
CA LEU A 64 -1.20 11.20 -0.79
C LEU A 64 -1.13 12.73 -0.73
N LYS A 65 -0.41 13.38 -1.66
CA LYS A 65 -0.25 14.84 -1.73
C LYS A 65 -1.26 15.53 -2.62
N ASN A 66 -1.87 14.81 -3.56
CA ASN A 66 -2.88 15.35 -4.48
C ASN A 66 -4.30 15.25 -3.92
N GLU A 67 -4.55 14.35 -2.97
CA GLU A 67 -5.88 14.14 -2.38
C GLU A 67 -6.29 15.25 -1.39
N GLU A 68 -5.40 16.20 -1.05
CA GLU A 68 -5.71 17.37 -0.19
C GLU A 68 -6.08 18.66 -0.96
N THR A 69 -6.05 18.69 -2.30
CA THR A 69 -6.18 19.96 -3.07
C THR A 69 -7.34 20.06 -4.08
N GLU A 70 -8.31 19.15 -4.09
CA GLU A 70 -9.47 19.23 -5.02
C GLU A 70 -10.82 19.51 -4.34
N LEU A 71 -10.84 20.28 -3.24
CA LEU A 71 -12.07 20.77 -2.62
C LEU A 71 -11.97 22.24 -2.22
N GLU A 72 -11.81 23.15 -3.19
CA GLU A 72 -12.27 24.54 -3.06
C GLU A 72 -12.30 25.21 -4.45
N SER A 73 -13.43 25.13 -5.13
CA SER A 73 -13.82 26.10 -6.17
C SER A 73 -15.34 26.11 -6.28
N ASP A 74 -15.92 27.21 -5.75
CA ASP A 74 -17.30 27.68 -5.92
C ASP A 74 -17.62 28.04 -7.38
#